data_AF-A0ABD3BXP4-F1
#
_entry.id   AF-A0ABD3BXP4-F1
#
_cell.length_a   1.000
_cell.length_b   1.000
_cell.length_c   1.000
_cell.angle_alpha   90.00
_cell.angle_beta   90.00
_cell.angle_gamma   90.00
#
_symmetry.space_group_name_H-M   'P 1'
#
loop_
_entity.id
_entity.type
_entity.pdbx_description
1 polymer ?
#
loop_
_entity_poly.entity_id
_entity_poly.type
_entity_poly.pdbx_seq_one_letter_code
_entity_poly.pdbx_strand_id
1 'polypeptide(L)'
;MHDCTELPEVPRGIKLILNLCLSDGFDTFPTLLCADGCSMIDRRMGIYGYPIEIQALFFFALRCSKQLLKPEHDGKKLIELIDKRITALCHHIQNYYWLDSYHNYRITS
;
A
#
# COMPACT_ATOMS: atom_id res chain seq x y z
N MET A 1 10.51 22.48 -19.27
CA MET A 1 10.26 21.08 -18.83
C MET A 1 8.79 21.01 -18.49
N HIS A 2 7.98 20.35 -19.32
CA HIS A 2 6.59 20.10 -18.98
C HIS A 2 6.57 19.10 -17.83
N ASP A 3 5.97 19.47 -16.69
CA ASP A 3 5.85 18.58 -15.55
C ASP A 3 4.96 17.40 -15.99
N CYS A 4 5.49 16.18 -15.93
CA CYS A 4 4.80 14.97 -16.42
C CYS A 4 3.45 14.75 -15.70
N THR A 5 3.33 15.34 -14.51
CA THR A 5 2.14 15.35 -13.65
C THR A 5 0.94 16.12 -14.23
N GLU A 6 1.18 17.00 -15.20
CA GLU A 6 0.14 17.82 -15.85
C GLU A 6 -0.53 17.09 -17.03
N LEU A 7 0.07 16.00 -17.53
CA LEU A 7 -0.55 15.20 -18.58
C LEU A 7 -1.76 14.44 -18.01
N PRO A 8 -2.95 14.52 -18.64
CA PRO A 8 -4.17 13.90 -18.12
C PRO A 8 -4.07 12.36 -18.02
N GLU A 9 -3.16 11.74 -18.77
CA GLU A 9 -2.91 10.30 -18.76
C GLU A 9 -2.28 9.81 -17.45
N VAL A 10 -1.43 10.62 -16.80
CA VAL A 10 -0.68 10.21 -15.60
C VAL A 10 -1.60 10.06 -14.38
N PRO A 11 -2.43 11.06 -14.00
CA PRO A 11 -3.41 10.91 -12.93
C PRO A 11 -4.44 9.81 -13.23
N ARG A 12 -4.78 9.60 -14.51
CA ARG A 12 -5.73 8.53 -14.92
C ARG A 12 -5.15 7.14 -14.66
N GLY A 13 -3.89 6.91 -15.03
CA GLY A 13 -3.19 5.65 -14.75
C GLY A 13 -3.09 5.36 -13.25
N ILE A 14 -2.74 6.38 -12.46
CA ILE A 14 -2.65 6.26 -11.00
C ILE A 14 -4.00 5.92 -10.37
N LYS A 15 -5.09 6.58 -10.80
CA LYS A 15 -6.45 6.24 -10.35
C LYS A 15 -6.81 4.79 -10.65
N LEU A 16 -6.42 4.26 -11.81
CA LEU A 16 -6.71 2.87 -12.19
C LEU A 16 -5.96 1.88 -11.30
N ILE A 17 -4.67 2.09 -11.07
CA ILE A 17 -3.83 1.25 -10.20
C ILE A 17 -4.39 1.28 -8.76
N LEU A 18 -4.71 2.47 -8.25
CA LEU A 18 -5.30 2.62 -6.93
C LEU A 18 -6.66 1.95 -6.82
N ASN A 19 -7.53 2.05 -7.82
CA ASN A 19 -8.83 1.37 -7.81
C ASN A 19 -8.68 -0.15 -7.81
N LEU A 20 -7.63 -0.71 -8.40
CA LEU A 20 -7.34 -2.15 -8.33
C LEU A 20 -6.86 -2.56 -6.93
N CYS A 21 -5.93 -1.80 -6.34
CA CYS A 21 -5.38 -2.10 -5.02
C CYS A 21 -6.32 -1.78 -3.85
N LEU A 22 -7.23 -0.82 -4.04
CA LEU A 22 -8.22 -0.36 -3.05
C LEU A 22 -9.61 -0.96 -3.30
N SER A 23 -9.79 -1.74 -4.36
CA SER A 23 -11.03 -2.48 -4.60
C SER A 23 -11.34 -3.32 -3.36
N ASP A 24 -12.61 -3.38 -2.97
CA ASP A 24 -13.07 -4.23 -1.88
C ASP A 24 -12.90 -5.71 -2.30
N GLY A 25 -11.68 -6.22 -2.12
CA GLY A 25 -11.36 -7.63 -2.21
C GLY A 25 -11.81 -8.37 -0.95
N PHE A 26 -11.82 -9.70 -1.01
CA PHE A 26 -12.19 -10.59 0.09
C PHE A 26 -11.25 -10.52 1.31
N ASP A 27 -10.32 -9.58 1.36
CA ASP A 27 -9.31 -9.50 2.38
C ASP A 27 -9.76 -8.59 3.53
N THR A 28 -9.73 -9.14 4.75
CA THR A 28 -10.14 -8.43 5.97
C THR A 28 -9.02 -7.51 6.48
N PHE A 29 -7.82 -7.66 5.93
CA PHE A 29 -6.62 -6.94 6.36
C PHE A 29 -6.35 -5.67 5.53
N PRO A 30 -5.65 -4.67 6.12
CA PRO A 30 -5.25 -3.47 5.40
C PRO A 30 -4.13 -3.73 4.36
N THR A 31 -3.52 -4.92 4.40
CA THR A 31 -2.40 -5.35 3.57
C THR A 31 -2.86 -5.89 2.22
N LEU A 32 -1.99 -5.78 1.21
CA LEU A 32 -2.27 -6.31 -0.13
C LEU A 32 -1.87 -7.78 -0.21
N LEU A 33 -2.83 -8.67 -0.49
CA LEU A 33 -2.57 -10.10 -0.69
C LEU A 33 -1.77 -10.31 -1.97
N CYS A 34 -0.63 -10.98 -1.85
CA CYS A 34 0.22 -11.25 -3.00
C CYS A 34 0.55 -12.74 -3.15
N ALA A 35 0.55 -13.19 -4.41
CA ALA A 35 1.08 -14.50 -4.78
C ALA A 35 2.62 -14.51 -4.65
N ASP A 36 3.20 -15.69 -4.49
CA ASP A 36 4.66 -15.87 -4.49
C ASP A 36 5.25 -15.40 -5.83
N GLY A 37 6.38 -14.70 -5.82
CA GLY A 37 6.98 -14.14 -7.04
C GLY A 37 6.53 -12.72 -7.44
N CYS A 38 5.67 -12.06 -6.67
CA CYS A 38 5.05 -10.77 -7.01
C CYS A 38 5.96 -9.53 -6.86
N SER A 39 7.17 -9.71 -6.34
CA SER A 39 8.08 -8.62 -5.96
C SER A 39 9.38 -8.69 -6.78
N MET A 40 10.45 -8.02 -6.34
CA MET A 40 11.77 -8.13 -7.00
C MET A 40 12.25 -9.60 -7.07
N ILE A 41 11.76 -10.42 -6.14
CA ILE A 41 11.99 -11.87 -6.12
C ILE A 41 10.89 -12.55 -6.96
N ASP A 42 11.24 -12.96 -8.19
CA ASP A 42 10.38 -13.68 -9.16
C ASP A 42 10.52 -15.23 -9.05
N ARG A 43 10.99 -15.73 -7.90
CA ARG A 43 11.09 -17.18 -7.64
C ARG A 43 10.27 -17.55 -6.43
N ARG A 44 9.76 -18.79 -6.43
CA ARG A 44 9.10 -19.37 -5.27
C ARG A 44 10.05 -19.44 -4.08
N MET A 45 9.94 -18.47 -3.19
CA MET A 45 10.75 -18.34 -1.98
C MET A 45 9.90 -18.50 -0.72
N GLY A 46 8.61 -18.86 -0.87
CA GLY A 46 7.70 -19.00 0.25
C GLY A 46 7.22 -17.66 0.80
N ILE A 47 7.36 -16.58 0.02
CA ILE A 47 6.96 -15.21 0.40
C ILE A 47 5.52 -14.94 -0.05
N TYR A 48 4.64 -15.92 0.15
CA TYR A 48 3.21 -15.79 -0.16
C TYR A 48 2.48 -15.08 0.99
N GLY A 49 1.36 -14.42 0.67
CA GLY A 49 0.55 -13.72 1.66
C GLY A 49 0.86 -12.23 1.68
N TYR A 50 1.63 -11.77 2.67
CA TYR A 50 1.85 -10.34 2.92
C TYR A 50 3.33 -9.97 3.10
N PRO A 51 4.15 -10.05 2.03
CA PRO A 51 5.55 -9.63 2.08
C PRO A 51 5.73 -8.19 2.54
N ILE A 52 6.64 -7.95 3.49
CA ILE A 52 6.96 -6.58 3.95
C ILE A 52 7.46 -5.68 2.81
N GLU A 53 8.16 -6.24 1.82
CA GLU A 53 8.63 -5.51 0.64
C GLU A 53 7.46 -4.92 -0.16
N ILE A 54 6.44 -5.73 -0.47
CA ILE A 54 5.25 -5.25 -1.17
C ILE A 54 4.44 -4.30 -0.30
N GLN A 55 4.29 -4.55 1.00
CA GLN A 55 3.57 -3.63 1.88
C GLN A 55 4.27 -2.26 1.98
N ALA A 56 5.62 -2.24 2.03
CA ALA A 56 6.39 -1.00 2.04
C ALA A 56 6.30 -0.24 0.71
N LEU A 57 6.39 -0.95 -0.42
CA LEU A 57 6.20 -0.36 -1.75
C LEU A 57 4.78 0.18 -1.93
N PHE A 58 3.77 -0.55 -1.45
CA PHE A 58 2.38 -0.10 -1.49
C PHE A 58 2.16 1.14 -0.62
N PHE A 59 2.70 1.17 0.60
CA PHE A 59 2.68 2.35 1.47
C PHE A 59 3.33 3.57 0.78
N PHE A 60 4.49 3.38 0.15
CA PHE A 60 5.17 4.45 -0.58
C PHE A 60 4.36 4.92 -1.79
N ALA A 61 3.83 3.99 -2.59
CA ALA A 61 3.00 4.30 -3.75
C ALA A 61 1.74 5.08 -3.38
N LEU A 62 1.08 4.75 -2.24
CA LEU A 62 -0.07 5.49 -1.72
C LEU A 62 0.30 6.95 -1.38
N ARG A 63 1.46 7.16 -0.71
CA ARG A 63 1.95 8.50 -0.37
C ARG A 63 2.28 9.32 -1.61
N CYS A 64 2.96 8.74 -2.59
CA CYS A 64 3.27 9.42 -3.85
C CYS A 64 2.00 9.73 -4.65
N SER A 65 1.05 8.80 -4.69
CA SER A 65 -0.21 9.01 -5.41
C SER A 65 -1.03 10.15 -4.79
N LYS A 66 -1.03 10.30 -3.46
CA LYS A 66 -1.67 11.43 -2.76
C LYS A 66 -1.10 12.79 -3.19
N GLN A 67 0.20 12.87 -3.46
CA GLN A 67 0.84 14.12 -3.91
C GLN A 67 0.55 14.44 -5.39
N LEU A 68 0.33 13.40 -6.19
CA LEU A 68 0.15 13.50 -7.64
C LEU A 68 -1.32 13.64 -8.06
N LEU A 69 -2.27 13.27 -7.19
CA LEU A 69 -3.70 13.43 -7.43
C LEU A 69 -4.15 14.87 -7.12
N LYS A 70 -4.64 15.56 -8.14
CA LYS A 70 -5.37 16.83 -7.96
C LYS A 70 -6.73 16.56 -7.30
N PRO A 71 -7.19 17.36 -6.32
CA PRO A 71 -8.41 17.12 -5.54
C PRO A 71 -9.73 17.38 -6.30
N GLU A 72 -9.67 17.47 -7.63
CA GLU A 72 -10.83 17.78 -8.46
C GLU A 72 -11.79 16.60 -8.57
N HIS A 73 -13.09 16.91 -8.50
CA HIS A 73 -14.21 15.98 -8.67
C HIS A 73 -14.14 14.75 -7.73
N ASP A 74 -13.77 13.58 -8.25
CA ASP A 74 -13.71 12.30 -7.54
C ASP A 74 -12.37 12.08 -6.82
N GLY A 75 -11.38 12.96 -7.06
CA GLY A 75 -10.06 12.89 -6.44
C GLY A 75 -10.12 13.02 -4.92
N LYS A 76 -11.05 13.82 -4.37
CA LYS A 76 -11.17 14.04 -2.93
C LYS A 76 -11.56 12.77 -2.16
N LYS A 77 -12.54 12.00 -2.66
CA LYS A 77 -12.94 10.72 -2.06
C LYS A 77 -11.80 9.70 -2.10
N LEU A 78 -11.08 9.65 -3.23
CA LEU A 78 -9.94 8.75 -3.38
C LEU A 78 -8.80 9.12 -2.42
N ILE A 79 -8.50 10.41 -2.25
CA ILE A 79 -7.51 10.89 -1.28
C ILE A 79 -7.90 10.51 0.15
N GLU A 80 -9.18 10.64 0.53
CA GLU A 80 -9.66 10.22 1.85
C GLU A 80 -9.53 8.70 2.06
N LEU A 81 -9.81 7.88 1.04
CA LEU A 81 -9.61 6.43 1.09
C LEU A 81 -8.14 6.05 1.22
N ILE A 82 -7.26 6.71 0.46
CA ILE A 82 -5.81 6.56 0.55
C ILE A 82 -5.34 6.87 1.98
N ASP A 83 -5.81 7.97 2.58
CA ASP A 83 -5.40 8.38 3.92
C ASP A 83 -5.81 7.36 4.98
N LYS A 84 -7.05 6.87 4.92
CA LYS A 84 -7.54 5.80 5.80
C LYS A 84 -6.69 4.53 5.69
N ARG A 85 -6.32 4.13 4.47
CA ARG A 85 -5.48 2.94 4.22
C ARG A 85 -4.04 3.13 4.68
N ILE A 86 -3.45 4.31 4.48
CA ILE A 86 -2.12 4.66 5.01
C ILE A 86 -2.10 4.52 6.53
N THR A 87 -3.10 5.05 7.23
CA THR A 87 -3.20 4.95 8.69
C THR A 87 -3.35 3.50 9.14
N ALA A 88 -4.25 2.73 8.51
CA ALA A 88 -4.47 1.33 8.86
C ALA A 88 -3.23 0.45 8.59
N LEU A 89 -2.56 0.65 7.45
CA LEU A 89 -1.35 -0.08 7.06
C LEU A 89 -0.17 0.26 7.99
N CYS A 90 0.02 1.54 8.31
CA CYS A 90 1.05 1.98 9.25
C CYS A 90 0.86 1.32 10.63
N HIS A 91 -0.37 1.36 11.16
CA HIS A 91 -0.70 0.70 12.42
C HIS A 91 -0.47 -0.81 12.36
N HIS A 92 -0.83 -1.47 11.25
CA HIS A 92 -0.64 -2.92 11.11
C HIS A 92 0.85 -3.31 11.05
N ILE A 93 1.67 -2.59 10.27
CA ILE A 93 3.11 -2.86 10.17
C ILE A 93 3.79 -2.61 11.52
N GLN A 94 3.49 -1.51 12.20
CA GLN A 94 4.12 -1.17 13.48
C GLN A 94 3.79 -2.16 14.60
N ASN A 95 2.58 -2.72 14.63
CA ASN A 95 2.17 -3.62 15.70
C ASN A 95 2.45 -5.10 15.40
N TYR A 96 2.37 -5.53 14.14
CA TYR A 96 2.44 -6.96 13.78
C TYR A 96 3.72 -7.36 13.05
N TYR A 97 4.42 -6.42 12.40
CA TYR A 97 5.68 -6.71 11.68
C TYR A 97 6.93 -6.28 12.44
N TRP A 98 6.80 -5.40 13.43
CA TRP A 98 7.93 -4.96 14.23
C TRP A 98 8.34 -6.06 15.22
N LEU A 99 9.47 -6.71 14.95
CA LEU A 99 10.09 -7.69 15.83
C LEU A 99 11.22 -7.03 16.60
N ASP A 100 10.97 -6.76 17.89
CA ASP A 100 12.00 -6.34 18.84
C ASP A 100 12.20 -7.42 19.90
N SER A 101 13.45 -7.60 20.32
CA SER A 101 13.90 -8.39 21.46
C SER A 101 13.09 -8.13 22.74
N TYR A 102 12.68 -6.88 22.99
CA TYR A 102 11.84 -6.53 24.14
C TYR A 102 10.37 -7.01 24.02
N HIS A 103 9.85 -7.14 22.81
CA HIS A 103 8.46 -7.56 22.57
C HIS A 103 8.27 -9.07 22.81
N ASN A 104 9.31 -9.87 22.59
CA ASN A 104 9.29 -11.32 22.82
C ASN A 104 9.18 -11.69 24.32
N TYR A 105 9.69 -10.85 25.23
CA TYR A 105 9.59 -11.09 26.67
C TYR A 105 8.17 -10.91 27.25
N ARG A 106 7.29 -10.17 26.57
CA ARG A 106 5.91 -9.93 27.02
C ARG A 106 4.93 -11.06 26.67
N ILE A 107 5.31 -11.97 25.78
CA ILE A 107 4.45 -13.07 25.32
C ILE A 107 4.82 -14.39 26.04
N THR A 108 6.00 -14.44 26.67
CA THR A 108 6.50 -15.59 27.44
C THR A 108 6.51 -15.39 28.96
N SER A 109 5.87 -14.35 29.50
CA SER A 109 5.65 -14.15 30.95
C SER A 109 4.18 -13.97 31.28
#